data_AF-A0A8T0DKC2-F1
#
_entry.id   AF-A0A8T0DKC2-F1
#
_cell.length_a   1.000
_cell.length_b   1.000
_cell.length_c   1.000
_cell.angle_alpha   90.00
_cell.angle_beta   90.00
_cell.angle_gamma   90.00
#
_symmetry.space_group_name_H-M   'P 1'
#
loop_
_entity.id
_entity.type
_entity.pdbx_description
1 polymer ?
#
loop_
_entity_poly.entity_id
_entity_poly.type
_entity_poly.pdbx_seq_one_letter_code
_entity_poly.pdbx_strand_id
1 'polypeptide(L)'
;MTTFIWSCSLQQELIGSQNTFASRIMNLFIEAKVQSLESQKTGSMSAAECWGRVQQKLECCGPTNYTDWLVYNSTNQYDTLEDLPKSCFCAHQPLVCKKLNVILVVDRYLYTDGCTFFLTVRMQRHSVALIIIAPLCAMLVLVTFLSDLIYTLRTAYLIVRHAENNAYPMDVVKSGEDCEDDIASSDSSFSY
;
A
#
# COMPACT_ATOMS: atom_id res chain seq x y z
N MET A 1 3.07 4.94 -24.26
CA MET A 1 3.05 3.46 -24.35
C MET A 1 3.41 2.77 -23.03
N THR A 2 4.30 3.32 -22.19
CA THR A 2 4.67 2.76 -20.88
C THR A 2 3.55 2.73 -19.84
N THR A 3 2.58 3.66 -19.92
CA THR A 3 1.43 3.74 -19.01
C THR A 3 0.41 2.61 -19.19
N PHE A 4 0.26 2.08 -20.42
CA PHE A 4 -0.66 0.98 -20.71
C PHE A 4 -0.14 -0.37 -20.20
N ILE A 5 1.17 -0.59 -20.25
CA ILE A 5 1.82 -1.81 -19.73
C ILE A 5 1.71 -1.85 -18.20
N TRP A 6 1.89 -0.71 -17.54
CA TRP A 6 1.70 -0.58 -16.09
C TRP A 6 0.26 -0.84 -15.67
N SER A 7 -0.72 -0.42 -16.48
CA SER A 7 -2.15 -0.64 -16.18
C SER A 7 -2.55 -2.11 -16.24
N CYS A 8 -2.06 -2.88 -17.24
CA CYS A 8 -2.34 -4.31 -17.34
C CYS A 8 -1.65 -5.14 -16.25
N SER A 9 -0.40 -4.81 -15.90
CA SER A 9 0.33 -5.50 -14.83
C SER A 9 -0.33 -5.27 -13.46
N LEU A 10 -0.81 -4.04 -13.22
CA LEU A 10 -1.55 -3.67 -12.01
C LEU A 10 -2.91 -4.38 -11.93
N GLN A 11 -3.62 -4.55 -13.06
CA GLN A 11 -4.85 -5.35 -13.11
C GLN A 11 -4.62 -6.82 -12.77
N GLN A 12 -3.52 -7.42 -13.24
CA GLN A 12 -3.18 -8.81 -12.92
C GLN A 12 -2.87 -9.02 -11.43
N GLU A 13 -2.15 -8.08 -10.81
CA GLU A 13 -1.90 -8.12 -9.36
C GLU A 13 -3.18 -7.91 -8.54
N LEU A 14 -4.10 -7.05 -9.00
CA LEU A 14 -5.40 -6.84 -8.37
C LEU A 14 -6.28 -8.09 -8.41
N ILE A 15 -6.35 -8.78 -9.55
CA ILE A 15 -7.12 -10.01 -9.72
C ILE A 15 -6.51 -11.15 -8.89
N GLY A 16 -5.18 -11.28 -8.89
CA GLY A 16 -4.45 -12.23 -8.02
C GLY A 16 -4.67 -11.93 -6.53
N SER A 17 -4.70 -10.65 -6.15
CA SER A 17 -4.97 -10.19 -4.78
C SER A 17 -6.40 -10.52 -4.33
N GLN A 18 -7.41 -10.41 -5.22
CA GLN A 18 -8.79 -10.77 -4.88
C GLN A 18 -8.95 -12.27 -4.61
N ASN A 19 -8.39 -13.14 -5.46
CA ASN A 19 -8.49 -14.59 -5.29
C ASN A 19 -7.77 -15.07 -4.02
N THR A 20 -6.61 -14.48 -3.72
CA THR A 20 -5.86 -14.77 -2.49
C THR A 20 -6.56 -14.23 -1.25
N PHE A 21 -7.20 -13.06 -1.34
CA PHE A 21 -7.99 -12.49 -0.25
C PHE A 21 -9.21 -13.37 0.09
N ALA A 22 -9.99 -13.77 -0.92
CA ALA A 22 -11.15 -14.63 -0.72
C ALA A 22 -10.77 -15.96 -0.04
N SER A 23 -9.67 -16.59 -0.47
CA SER A 23 -9.16 -17.81 0.16
C SER A 23 -8.75 -17.59 1.63
N ARG A 24 -8.07 -16.47 1.94
CA ARG A 24 -7.69 -16.14 3.33
C ARG A 24 -8.89 -15.89 4.23
N ILE A 25 -9.91 -15.20 3.73
CA ILE A 25 -11.16 -14.96 4.44
C ILE A 25 -11.90 -16.28 4.70
N MET A 26 -11.93 -17.18 3.72
CA MET A 26 -12.53 -18.51 3.89
C MET A 26 -11.77 -19.34 4.93
N ASN A 27 -10.43 -19.33 4.90
CA ASN A 27 -9.62 -20.05 5.89
C ASN A 27 -9.83 -19.50 7.30
N LEU A 28 -9.91 -18.17 7.46
CA LEU A 28 -10.22 -17.53 8.74
C LEU A 28 -11.60 -17.96 9.26
N PHE A 29 -12.59 -18.05 8.38
CA PHE A 29 -13.92 -18.54 8.73
C PHE A 29 -13.90 -20.00 9.15
N ILE A 30 -13.20 -20.87 8.42
CA ILE A 30 -13.08 -22.29 8.76
C ILE A 30 -12.45 -22.44 10.15
N GLU A 31 -11.37 -21.69 10.42
CA GLU A 31 -10.72 -21.69 11.73
C GLU A 31 -11.66 -21.19 12.84
N ALA A 32 -12.42 -20.11 12.57
CA ALA A 32 -13.43 -19.60 13.47
C ALA A 32 -14.54 -20.62 13.76
N LYS A 33 -15.00 -21.35 12.74
CA LYS A 33 -16.05 -22.37 12.85
C LYS A 33 -15.58 -23.57 13.67
N VAL A 34 -14.35 -24.04 13.46
CA VAL A 34 -13.75 -25.10 14.28
C VAL A 34 -13.62 -24.66 15.74
N GLN A 35 -13.13 -23.44 15.98
CA GLN A 35 -12.99 -22.89 17.33
C GLN A 35 -14.33 -22.60 18.03
N SER A 36 -15.41 -22.34 17.29
CA SER A 36 -16.74 -22.21 17.90
C SER A 36 -17.30 -23.54 18.40
N LEU A 37 -16.85 -24.67 17.81
CA LEU A 37 -17.24 -26.02 18.22
C LEU A 37 -16.37 -26.52 19.37
N GLU A 38 -15.07 -26.22 19.35
CA GLU A 38 -14.13 -26.57 20.41
C GLU A 38 -14.08 -25.45 21.46
N SER A 39 -14.82 -25.60 22.57
CA SER A 39 -15.01 -24.62 23.65
C SER A 39 -13.75 -24.13 24.42
N GLN A 40 -12.55 -24.17 23.84
CA GLN A 40 -11.33 -23.80 24.55
C GLN A 40 -10.23 -23.25 23.63
N LYS A 41 -9.88 -21.97 23.81
CA LYS A 41 -8.50 -21.60 24.13
C LYS A 41 -8.36 -20.16 24.65
N THR A 42 -7.68 -20.07 25.79
CA THR A 42 -7.18 -18.88 26.45
C THR A 42 -5.86 -18.41 25.81
N GLY A 43 -5.74 -17.12 25.49
CA GLY A 43 -4.43 -16.44 25.42
C GLY A 43 -4.18 -15.46 24.25
N SER A 44 -4.94 -15.52 23.16
CA SER A 44 -4.86 -14.58 22.03
C SER A 44 -6.25 -14.36 21.42
N MET A 45 -6.44 -13.26 20.67
CA MET A 45 -7.70 -13.03 19.93
C MET A 45 -7.91 -14.21 18.98
N SER A 46 -8.92 -15.03 19.26
CA SER A 46 -9.20 -16.24 18.50
C SER A 46 -9.70 -15.89 17.09
N ALA A 47 -9.60 -16.83 16.14
CA ALA A 47 -10.18 -16.65 14.82
C ALA A 47 -11.70 -16.40 14.94
N ALA A 48 -12.36 -17.04 15.91
CA ALA A 48 -13.76 -16.81 16.23
C ALA A 48 -14.06 -15.37 16.69
N GLU A 49 -13.22 -14.79 17.57
CA GLU A 49 -13.36 -13.39 17.97
C GLU A 49 -13.12 -12.42 16.81
N CYS A 50 -12.08 -12.66 16.02
CA CYS A 50 -11.76 -11.85 14.85
C CYS A 50 -12.92 -11.85 13.85
N TRP A 51 -13.43 -13.04 13.53
CA TRP A 51 -14.57 -13.22 12.64
C TRP A 51 -15.84 -12.58 13.22
N GLY A 52 -16.09 -12.71 14.52
CA GLY A 52 -17.21 -12.06 15.19
C GLY A 52 -17.19 -10.54 15.06
N ARG A 53 -16.01 -9.91 15.13
CA ARG A 53 -15.86 -8.45 14.89
C ARG A 53 -16.14 -8.07 13.44
N VAL A 54 -15.73 -8.90 12.49
CA VAL A 54 -16.05 -8.70 11.06
C VAL A 54 -17.55 -8.69 10.86
N GLN A 55 -18.25 -9.70 11.40
CA GLN A 55 -19.70 -9.84 11.30
C GLN A 55 -20.45 -8.67 11.92
N GLN A 56 -20.06 -8.22 13.12
CA GLN A 56 -20.67 -7.06 13.77
C GLN A 56 -20.42 -5.75 13.01
N LYS A 57 -19.20 -5.54 12.51
CA LYS A 57 -18.83 -4.30 11.83
C LYS A 57 -19.44 -4.17 10.44
N LEU A 58 -19.67 -5.29 9.77
CA LEU A 58 -20.22 -5.33 8.41
C LEU A 58 -21.69 -5.73 8.36
N GLU A 59 -22.29 -6.07 9.51
CA GLU A 59 -23.68 -6.47 9.64
C GLU A 59 -24.01 -7.63 8.67
N CYS A 60 -23.28 -8.73 8.82
CA CYS A 60 -23.30 -9.89 7.94
C CYS A 60 -23.10 -11.19 8.75
N CYS A 61 -23.48 -12.34 8.18
CA CYS A 61 -23.30 -13.64 8.79
C CYS A 61 -22.76 -14.66 7.78
N GLY A 62 -21.68 -15.34 8.15
CA GLY A 62 -21.00 -16.32 7.30
C GLY A 62 -20.23 -15.68 6.13
N PRO A 63 -19.40 -16.44 5.41
CA PRO A 63 -18.71 -15.95 4.22
C PRO A 63 -19.67 -15.55 3.10
N THR A 64 -20.65 -16.41 2.81
CA THR A 64 -21.60 -16.31 1.70
C THR A 64 -23.01 -16.09 2.22
N ASN A 65 -23.38 -16.79 3.29
CA ASN A 65 -24.70 -16.72 3.90
C ASN A 65 -24.66 -17.21 5.36
N TYR A 66 -25.68 -16.92 6.16
CA TYR A 66 -25.78 -17.40 7.54
C TYR A 66 -25.76 -18.94 7.63
N THR A 67 -26.22 -19.62 6.59
CA THR A 67 -26.22 -21.09 6.49
C THR A 67 -24.82 -21.70 6.54
N ASP A 68 -23.77 -20.93 6.26
CA ASP A 68 -22.39 -21.41 6.30
C ASP A 68 -21.97 -21.86 7.72
N TRP A 69 -22.64 -21.36 8.75
CA TRP A 69 -22.45 -21.80 10.13
C TRP A 69 -23.08 -23.15 10.44
N LEU A 70 -24.18 -23.47 9.77
CA LEU A 70 -24.93 -24.69 10.00
C LEU A 70 -24.04 -25.89 9.63
N VAL A 71 -24.07 -26.94 10.44
CA VAL A 71 -23.30 -28.17 10.25
C VAL A 71 -24.30 -29.24 9.95
N TYR A 72 -24.45 -29.60 8.67
CA TYR A 72 -25.42 -30.60 8.26
C TYR A 72 -25.11 -31.96 8.89
N ASN A 73 -25.67 -32.22 10.08
CA ASN A 73 -25.50 -33.47 10.76
C ASN A 73 -26.61 -34.41 10.27
N SER A 74 -26.23 -35.53 9.65
CA SER A 74 -27.16 -36.45 8.97
C SER A 74 -28.12 -37.20 9.90
N THR A 75 -28.20 -36.81 11.17
CA THR A 75 -28.94 -37.48 12.24
C THR A 75 -29.98 -36.54 12.85
N ASN A 76 -30.96 -36.10 12.05
CA ASN A 76 -32.29 -35.58 12.46
C ASN A 76 -32.35 -34.47 13.54
N GLN A 77 -31.23 -33.91 13.98
CA GLN A 77 -31.20 -32.75 14.83
C GLN A 77 -31.24 -31.56 13.88
N TYR A 78 -32.42 -30.95 13.76
CA TYR A 78 -32.55 -29.67 13.08
C TYR A 78 -31.49 -28.75 13.70
N ASP A 79 -30.50 -28.32 12.91
CA ASP A 79 -29.56 -27.28 13.32
C ASP A 79 -30.40 -26.10 13.78
N THR A 80 -30.49 -25.91 15.09
CA THR A 80 -31.34 -24.87 15.63
C THR A 80 -30.63 -23.56 15.33
N LEU A 81 -31.38 -22.54 14.92
CA LEU A 81 -30.80 -21.20 14.74
C LEU A 81 -30.17 -20.63 16.02
N GLU A 82 -30.30 -21.33 17.16
CA GLU A 82 -29.60 -21.04 18.41
C GLU A 82 -28.10 -21.34 18.37
N ASP A 83 -27.64 -22.22 17.48
CA ASP A 83 -26.22 -22.61 17.33
C ASP A 83 -25.41 -21.58 16.53
N LEU A 84 -26.06 -20.54 16.00
CA LEU A 84 -25.40 -19.42 15.33
C LEU A 84 -24.64 -18.55 16.35
N PRO A 85 -23.45 -18.05 15.98
CA PRO A 85 -22.69 -17.19 16.87
C PRO A 85 -23.44 -15.88 17.13
N LYS A 86 -23.31 -15.35 18.35
CA LYS A 86 -23.97 -14.12 18.80
C LYS A 86 -23.69 -12.91 17.88
N SER A 87 -22.56 -12.91 17.18
CA SER A 87 -22.16 -11.87 16.21
C SER A 87 -23.01 -11.83 14.94
N CYS A 88 -23.75 -12.89 14.61
CA CYS A 88 -24.69 -12.91 13.48
C CYS A 88 -26.01 -12.19 13.79
N PHE A 89 -26.27 -11.88 15.05
CA PHE A 89 -27.50 -11.21 15.46
C PHE A 89 -27.25 -9.72 15.68
N CYS A 90 -28.23 -8.91 15.31
CA CYS A 90 -28.21 -7.49 15.59
C CYS A 90 -28.37 -7.27 17.11
N ALA A 91 -27.41 -6.58 17.71
CA ALA A 91 -27.42 -6.27 19.14
C ALA A 91 -28.36 -5.11 19.52
N HIS A 92 -28.86 -4.36 18.53
CA HIS A 92 -29.62 -3.12 18.76
C HIS A 92 -31.11 -3.30 18.41
N GLN A 93 -31.95 -2.40 18.93
CA GLN A 93 -33.40 -2.35 18.66
C GLN A 93 -33.71 -2.35 17.14
N PRO A 94 -34.90 -2.84 16.73
CA PRO A 94 -35.29 -3.05 15.33
C PRO A 94 -35.04 -1.87 14.38
N LEU A 95 -35.13 -0.64 14.89
CA LEU A 95 -34.98 0.59 14.12
C LEU A 95 -33.54 0.87 13.65
N VAL A 96 -32.54 0.22 14.26
CA VAL A 96 -31.11 0.45 13.99
C VAL A 96 -30.53 -0.58 13.04
N CYS A 97 -31.12 -1.77 12.94
CA CYS A 97 -30.71 -2.84 12.03
C CYS A 97 -31.18 -2.53 10.59
N LYS A 98 -30.65 -1.46 10.01
CA LYS A 98 -31.17 -0.75 8.83
C LYS A 98 -30.78 -1.42 7.49
N LYS A 99 -30.65 -2.75 7.46
CA LYS A 99 -30.19 -3.49 6.28
C LYS A 99 -31.32 -4.30 5.67
N LEU A 100 -31.33 -4.40 4.34
CA LEU A 100 -32.45 -4.94 3.56
C LEU A 100 -32.74 -6.44 3.80
N ASN A 101 -31.78 -7.19 4.36
CA ASN A 101 -31.85 -8.65 4.44
C ASN A 101 -31.60 -9.13 5.88
N VAL A 102 -32.64 -8.99 6.70
CA VAL A 102 -32.64 -9.42 8.10
C VAL A 102 -33.91 -10.21 8.35
N ILE A 103 -33.80 -11.36 9.00
CA ILE A 103 -34.95 -12.18 9.39
C ILE A 103 -35.12 -12.18 10.91
N LEU A 104 -36.36 -12.16 11.40
CA LEU A 104 -36.66 -12.24 12.82
C LEU A 104 -36.70 -13.72 13.24
N VAL A 105 -35.82 -14.09 14.16
CA VAL A 105 -35.65 -15.45 14.67
C VAL A 105 -35.58 -15.38 16.18
N VAL A 106 -36.58 -15.94 16.88
CA VAL A 106 -36.62 -16.04 18.35
C VAL A 106 -36.30 -14.68 19.02
N ASP A 107 -37.10 -13.66 18.67
CA ASP A 107 -37.00 -12.27 19.14
C ASP A 107 -35.67 -11.53 18.86
N ARG A 108 -34.82 -12.09 17.97
CA ARG A 108 -33.58 -11.46 17.53
C ARG A 108 -33.53 -11.34 16.01
N TYR A 109 -32.91 -10.27 15.54
CA TYR A 109 -32.74 -9.97 14.13
C TYR A 109 -31.44 -10.63 13.62
N LEU A 110 -31.56 -11.58 12.69
CA LEU A 110 -30.44 -12.32 12.10
C LEU A 110 -30.02 -11.68 10.77
N TYR A 111 -28.74 -11.38 10.61
CA TYR A 111 -28.18 -10.99 9.32
C TYR A 111 -28.12 -12.19 8.39
N THR A 112 -28.75 -12.11 7.21
CA THR A 112 -28.70 -13.22 6.24
C THR A 112 -27.61 -13.06 5.18
N ASP A 113 -27.08 -11.86 5.00
CA ASP A 113 -26.07 -11.60 3.98
C ASP A 113 -24.68 -12.13 4.37
N GLY A 114 -23.95 -12.66 3.39
CA GLY A 114 -22.54 -13.04 3.55
C GLY A 114 -21.58 -11.85 3.68
N CYS A 115 -20.50 -12.06 4.44
CA CYS A 115 -19.49 -11.04 4.71
C CYS A 115 -18.50 -10.82 3.56
N THR A 116 -18.29 -11.81 2.68
CA THR A 116 -17.24 -11.75 1.65
C THR A 116 -17.46 -10.60 0.69
N PHE A 117 -18.70 -10.35 0.27
CA PHE A 117 -19.04 -9.25 -0.63
C PHE A 117 -18.72 -7.88 -0.02
N PHE A 118 -19.11 -7.64 1.24
CA PHE A 118 -18.81 -6.37 1.91
C PHE A 118 -17.31 -6.19 2.16
N LEU A 119 -16.59 -7.28 2.45
CA LEU A 119 -15.15 -7.28 2.63
C LEU A 119 -14.40 -6.97 1.33
N THR A 120 -14.78 -7.57 0.21
CA THR A 120 -14.13 -7.33 -1.09
C THR A 120 -14.36 -5.89 -1.54
N VAL A 121 -15.59 -5.38 -1.43
CA VAL A 121 -15.90 -3.98 -1.76
C VAL A 121 -15.13 -3.01 -0.86
N ARG A 122 -15.05 -3.29 0.46
CA ARG A 122 -14.31 -2.45 1.39
C ARG A 122 -12.81 -2.49 1.13
N MET A 123 -12.24 -3.66 0.84
CA MET A 123 -10.83 -3.78 0.51
C MET A 123 -10.49 -3.13 -0.81
N GLN A 124 -11.36 -3.24 -1.81
CA GLN A 124 -11.15 -2.58 -3.09
C GLN A 124 -11.06 -1.05 -2.95
N ARG A 125 -11.80 -0.45 -2.01
CA ARG A 125 -11.68 0.98 -1.73
C ARG A 125 -10.31 1.36 -1.14
N HIS A 126 -9.74 0.50 -0.29
CA HIS A 126 -8.42 0.73 0.28
C HIS A 126 -7.27 0.40 -0.69
N SER A 127 -7.45 -0.55 -1.61
CA SER A 127 -6.44 -0.86 -2.62
C SER A 127 -6.28 0.25 -3.66
N VAL A 128 -7.36 0.99 -4.00
CA VAL A 128 -7.26 2.19 -4.85
C VAL A 128 -6.35 3.25 -4.23
N ALA A 129 -6.40 3.43 -2.90
CA ALA A 129 -5.51 4.35 -2.21
C ALA A 129 -4.04 3.93 -2.37
N LEU A 130 -3.73 2.63 -2.23
CA LEU A 130 -2.37 2.12 -2.45
C LEU A 130 -1.89 2.32 -3.88
N ILE A 131 -2.76 2.13 -4.87
CA ILE A 131 -2.44 2.34 -6.28
C ILE A 131 -2.03 3.78 -6.58
N ILE A 132 -2.62 4.76 -5.90
CA ILE A 132 -2.31 6.18 -6.13
C ILE A 132 -1.14 6.63 -5.26
N ILE A 133 -1.12 6.22 -3.99
CA ILE A 133 -0.14 6.68 -2.99
C ILE A 133 1.23 6.05 -3.24
N ALA A 134 1.30 4.76 -3.58
CA ALA A 134 2.57 4.08 -3.80
C ALA A 134 3.43 4.67 -4.93
N PRO A 135 2.93 4.92 -6.15
CA PRO A 135 3.73 5.55 -7.20
C PRO A 135 4.10 6.99 -6.84
N LEU A 136 3.21 7.73 -6.16
CA LEU A 136 3.53 9.09 -5.71
C LEU A 136 4.70 9.09 -4.73
N CYS A 137 4.69 8.19 -3.74
CA CYS A 137 5.81 8.01 -2.82
C CYS A 137 7.09 7.56 -3.54
N ALA A 138 7.00 6.63 -4.49
CA ALA A 138 8.15 6.16 -5.27
C ALA A 138 8.79 7.29 -6.09
N MET A 139 7.97 8.15 -6.71
CA MET A 139 8.44 9.31 -7.47
C MET A 139 9.12 10.33 -6.56
N LEU A 140 8.56 10.60 -5.37
CA LEU A 140 9.19 11.49 -4.40
C LEU A 140 10.57 10.97 -3.97
N VAL A 141 10.68 9.68 -3.64
CA VAL A 141 11.95 9.05 -3.25
C VAL A 141 12.98 9.10 -4.38
N LEU A 142 12.55 8.91 -5.63
CA LEU A 142 13.43 9.00 -6.79
C LEU A 142 13.95 10.42 -6.98
N VAL A 143 13.09 11.43 -6.85
CA VAL A 143 13.47 12.85 -6.97
C VAL A 143 14.45 13.25 -5.87
N THR A 144 14.22 12.84 -4.62
CA THR A 144 15.15 13.12 -3.52
C THR A 144 16.50 12.46 -3.77
N PHE A 145 16.52 11.19 -4.19
CA PHE A 145 17.75 10.48 -4.50
C PHE A 145 18.55 11.15 -5.63
N LEU A 146 17.88 11.57 -6.72
CA LEU A 146 18.55 12.28 -7.81
C LEU A 146 19.10 13.64 -7.35
N SER A 147 18.36 14.35 -6.50
CA SER A 147 18.79 15.65 -5.96
C SER A 147 20.05 15.49 -5.10
N ASP A 148 20.07 14.49 -4.22
CA ASP A 148 21.22 14.18 -3.36
C ASP A 148 22.45 13.75 -4.17
N LEU A 149 22.24 12.96 -5.23
CA LEU A 149 23.29 12.54 -6.15
C LEU A 149 23.92 13.74 -6.88
N ILE A 150 23.08 14.63 -7.43
CA ILE A 150 23.55 15.85 -8.12
C ILE A 150 24.31 16.75 -7.15
N TYR A 151 23.79 16.93 -5.93
CA TYR A 151 24.45 17.75 -4.92
C TYR A 151 25.82 17.18 -4.54
N THR A 152 25.91 15.87 -4.33
CA THR A 152 27.17 15.17 -4.01
C THR A 152 28.18 15.25 -5.16
N LEU A 153 27.73 15.10 -6.41
CA LEU A 153 28.60 15.27 -7.59
C LEU A 153 29.12 16.70 -7.70
N ARG A 154 28.27 17.71 -7.45
CA ARG A 154 28.66 19.12 -7.47
C ARG A 154 29.69 19.45 -6.40
N THR A 155 29.50 18.99 -5.16
CA THR A 155 30.46 19.23 -4.07
C THR A 155 31.78 18.54 -4.35
N ALA A 156 31.77 17.28 -4.79
CA ALA A 156 32.98 16.55 -5.19
C ALA A 156 33.74 17.29 -6.31
N TYR A 157 33.04 17.74 -7.35
CA TYR A 157 33.65 18.48 -8.45
C TYR A 157 34.30 19.79 -7.99
N LEU A 158 33.63 20.55 -7.12
CA LEU A 158 34.17 21.81 -6.59
C LEU A 158 35.41 21.57 -5.71
N ILE A 159 35.42 20.53 -4.89
CA ILE A 159 36.56 20.17 -4.04
C ILE A 159 37.78 19.81 -4.91
N VAL A 160 37.59 18.96 -5.92
CA VAL A 160 38.68 18.58 -6.83
C VAL A 160 39.22 19.80 -7.59
N ARG A 161 38.34 20.66 -8.10
CA ARG A 161 38.74 21.88 -8.80
C ARG A 161 39.51 22.86 -7.90
N HIS A 162 39.12 23.00 -6.63
CA HIS A 162 39.87 23.82 -5.67
C HIS A 162 41.24 23.21 -5.33
N ALA A 163 41.33 21.89 -5.20
CA ALA A 163 42.60 21.21 -4.97
C ALA A 163 43.58 21.40 -6.14
N GLU A 164 43.10 21.30 -7.38
CA GLU A 164 43.91 21.55 -8.58
C GLU A 164 44.42 23.00 -8.66
N ASN A 165 43.54 23.98 -8.42
CA ASN A 165 43.92 25.40 -8.43
C ASN A 165 44.95 25.76 -7.34
N ASN A 166 44.91 25.08 -6.19
CA ASN A 166 45.85 25.33 -5.09
C ASN A 166 47.17 24.56 -5.23
N ALA A 167 47.21 23.50 -6.04
CA ALA A 167 48.41 22.69 -6.26
C ALA A 167 49.41 23.33 -7.24
N TYR A 168 48.98 24.31 -8.04
CA TYR A 168 49.85 25.14 -8.88
C TYR A 168 49.79 26.61 -8.44
N PRO A 169 50.58 27.03 -7.44
CA PRO A 169 50.87 28.44 -7.31
C PRO A 169 51.57 28.88 -8.60
N MET A 170 50.90 29.72 -9.38
CA MET A 170 51.56 30.52 -10.40
C MET A 170 52.68 31.29 -9.70
N ASP A 171 53.91 30.89 -9.97
CA ASP A 171 55.08 31.75 -9.87
C ASP A 171 54.88 32.90 -10.87
N VAL A 172 54.07 33.88 -10.47
CA VAL A 172 54.11 35.23 -11.06
C VAL A 172 55.40 35.87 -10.54
N VAL A 173 56.52 35.46 -11.13
CA VAL A 173 57.76 36.22 -11.11
C VAL A 173 57.48 37.51 -11.86
N LYS A 174 57.14 38.53 -11.09
CA LYS A 174 57.21 39.92 -11.50
C LYS A 174 58.69 40.30 -11.50
N SER A 175 59.40 40.05 -12.59
CA SER A 175 60.72 40.65 -12.83
C SER A 175 60.56 41.72 -13.89
N GLY A 176 60.52 42.96 -13.46
CA GLY A 176 60.94 44.06 -14.32
C GLY A 176 62.45 44.00 -14.42
N GLU A 177 62.98 44.17 -15.63
CA GLU A 177 64.26 44.81 -15.86
C GLU A 177 64.31 45.32 -17.29
N ASP A 178 64.72 46.58 -17.38
CA ASP A 178 64.98 47.38 -18.56
C ASP A 178 65.97 46.71 -19.52
N CYS A 179 65.89 47.07 -20.81
CA CYS A 179 67.04 47.51 -21.61
C CYS A 179 66.51 48.18 -22.89
N GLU A 180 66.65 49.51 -22.90
CA GLU A 180 66.96 50.31 -24.08
C GLU A 180 67.99 49.62 -24.98
N ASP A 181 67.78 49.66 -26.30
CA ASP A 181 68.77 50.19 -27.23
C ASP A 181 68.15 50.43 -28.61
N ASP A 182 68.32 51.67 -29.08
CA ASP A 182 68.02 52.20 -30.39
C ASP A 182 68.83 51.51 -31.52
N ILE A 183 68.32 51.57 -32.76
CA ILE A 183 68.96 52.22 -33.93
C ILE A 183 68.42 51.69 -35.29
N ALA A 184 67.83 52.66 -36.01
CA ALA A 184 67.84 52.91 -37.46
C ALA A 184 67.06 52.06 -38.50
N SER A 185 66.11 52.79 -39.13
CA SER A 185 65.99 53.03 -40.58
C SER A 185 65.59 51.86 -41.49
N SER A 186 64.40 51.97 -42.10
CA SER A 186 64.24 52.51 -43.47
C SER A 186 62.80 52.34 -43.96
N ASP A 187 62.22 53.43 -44.47
CA ASP A 187 61.47 53.53 -45.74
C ASP A 187 60.67 52.30 -46.21
N SER A 188 59.38 52.33 -46.53
CA SER A 188 58.68 53.25 -47.44
C SER A 188 57.29 52.59 -47.69
N SER A 189 56.18 53.29 -47.53
CA SER A 189 55.33 53.80 -48.61
C SER A 189 54.36 52.81 -49.28
N PHE A 190 53.13 53.33 -49.49
CA PHE A 190 52.08 52.95 -50.43
C PHE A 190 51.18 51.74 -50.11
N SER A 191 49.87 51.76 -50.37
CA SER A 191 48.82 52.77 -50.64
C SER A 191 47.56 51.98 -51.00
N TYR A 192 46.40 52.47 -50.54
CA TYR A 192 45.02 52.29 -51.04
C TYR A 192 44.51 50.90 -51.41
#